data_AF-A0A850F2I6-F1
#
_entry.id   AF-A0A850F2I6-F1
#
_cell.length_a   1.000
_cell.length_b   1.000
_cell.length_c   1.000
_cell.angle_alpha   90.00
_cell.angle_beta   90.00
_cell.angle_gamma   90.00
#
_symmetry.space_group_name_H-M   'P 1'
#
loop_
_entity.id
_entity.type
_entity.pdbx_description
1 polymer ?
#
loop_
_entity_poly.entity_id
_entity_poly.type
_entity_poly.pdbx_seq_one_letter_code
_entity_poly.pdbx_strand_id
1 'polypeptide(L)'
;MVETCYPWGLSVAVHHQPLGFSYGENVIGPVPEVRRLDQIRPSLRDPDCDGPEEVYAIAMDVAQTQDREVLEQHRLLFGIVTYATGRLGEEPIRSQGHVHCISRHSGWSPPELYEIWQGRAIIYMQEYVADDPGRCFAVMAGPGEKVLVPPGWGHATISACPEEPLTFGAWCDREYGFDYEEVRAHRGLAWYPRLQGQEIVWQHNDAWFPGELQVVTPRQYIEFGITPEPAYPQVVADPARYRFISHPGEVASLWRHFHP
;
A
#
# COMPACT_ATOMS: atom_id res chain seq x y z
N MET A 1 -6.56 4.01 35.59
CA MET A 1 -5.87 3.30 34.49
C MET A 1 -5.79 4.30 33.35
N VAL A 2 -4.58 4.61 32.88
CA VAL A 2 -4.42 5.47 31.70
C VAL A 2 -4.82 4.60 30.52
N GLU A 3 -5.98 4.87 29.92
CA GLU A 3 -6.32 4.29 28.63
C GLU A 3 -5.18 4.65 27.68
N THR A 4 -4.40 3.64 27.30
CA THR A 4 -3.37 3.78 26.27
C THR A 4 -4.16 3.95 24.97
N CYS A 5 -4.40 5.19 24.57
CA CYS A 5 -5.10 5.49 23.32
C CYS A 5 -4.17 5.10 22.17
N TYR A 6 -4.52 4.06 21.44
CA TYR A 6 -3.85 3.68 20.21
C TYR A 6 -4.51 4.41 19.06
N PRO A 7 -3.85 5.41 18.43
CA PRO A 7 -4.50 6.28 17.43
C PRO A 7 -5.05 5.49 16.24
N TRP A 8 -4.48 4.33 15.96
CA TRP A 8 -4.85 3.45 14.84
C TRP A 8 -5.62 2.20 15.27
N GLY A 9 -6.03 2.11 16.54
CA GLY A 9 -6.75 0.94 17.08
C GLY A 9 -5.89 -0.29 17.40
N LEU A 10 -4.56 -0.18 17.31
CA LEU A 10 -3.62 -1.26 17.60
C LEU A 10 -2.43 -0.79 18.45
N SER A 11 -2.06 -1.62 19.42
CA SER A 11 -0.83 -1.46 20.20
C SER A 11 0.38 -1.96 19.42
N VAL A 12 0.95 -1.09 18.59
CA VAL A 12 2.14 -1.39 17.78
C VAL A 12 3.16 -0.27 17.97
N ALA A 13 4.40 -0.64 18.29
CA ALA A 13 5.54 0.25 18.25
C ALA A 13 6.29 0.05 16.93
N VAL A 14 6.60 1.15 16.24
CA VAL A 14 7.34 1.16 14.98
C VAL A 14 8.81 1.43 15.28
N HIS A 15 9.70 0.65 14.68
CA HIS A 15 11.15 0.81 14.79
C HIS A 15 11.73 1.24 13.45
N HIS A 16 12.62 2.23 13.50
CA HIS A 16 13.32 2.71 12.30
C HIS A 16 14.77 2.19 12.20
N GLN A 17 15.34 1.69 13.30
CA GLN A 17 16.67 1.09 13.36
C GLN A 17 16.74 0.04 14.50
N PRO A 18 16.77 -1.27 14.18
CA PRO A 18 16.49 -1.86 12.86
C PRO A 18 15.04 -1.59 12.42
N LEU A 19 14.75 -1.70 11.11
CA LEU A 19 13.38 -1.51 10.62
C LEU A 19 12.46 -2.64 11.11
N GLY A 20 11.28 -2.30 11.61
CA GLY A 20 10.28 -3.30 11.98
C GLY A 20 9.29 -2.82 13.03
N PHE A 21 8.75 -3.78 13.78
CA PHE A 21 7.65 -3.54 14.70
C PHE A 21 7.79 -4.35 15.99
N SER A 22 7.20 -3.85 17.07
CA SER A 22 6.88 -4.65 18.26
C SER A 22 5.40 -4.55 18.56
N TYR A 23 4.84 -5.70 18.95
CA TYR A 23 3.42 -5.84 19.25
C TYR A 23 3.19 -5.73 20.76
N GLY A 24 2.16 -4.99 21.16
CA GLY A 24 1.70 -4.95 22.54
C GLY A 24 1.08 -6.27 22.99
N GLU A 25 0.79 -6.40 24.29
CA GLU A 25 0.36 -7.65 24.94
C GLU A 25 -0.78 -8.40 24.22
N ASN A 26 -1.75 -7.65 23.66
CA ASN A 26 -2.93 -8.23 23.01
C ASN A 26 -2.87 -8.21 21.48
N VAL A 27 -1.74 -7.81 20.87
CA VAL A 27 -1.56 -7.75 19.42
C VAL A 27 -0.69 -8.92 18.98
N ILE A 28 -1.16 -9.62 17.95
CA ILE A 28 -0.43 -10.68 17.27
C ILE A 28 0.03 -10.17 15.91
N GLY A 29 1.16 -10.69 15.45
CA GLY A 29 1.70 -10.42 14.13
C GLY A 29 2.94 -11.28 13.90
N PRO A 30 3.36 -11.48 12.63
CA PRO A 30 4.55 -12.25 12.33
C PRO A 30 5.82 -11.46 12.66
N VAL A 31 6.97 -12.13 12.55
CA VAL A 31 8.24 -11.42 12.45
C VAL A 31 8.22 -10.56 11.19
N PRO A 32 8.55 -9.25 11.27
CA PRO A 32 8.55 -8.38 10.11
C PRO A 32 9.51 -8.89 9.02
N GLU A 33 9.04 -8.93 7.79
CA GLU A 33 9.89 -9.19 6.64
C GLU A 33 10.54 -7.89 6.18
N VAL A 34 11.87 -7.88 6.12
CA VAL A 34 12.64 -6.74 5.60
C VAL A 34 12.90 -6.93 4.12
N ARG A 35 12.54 -5.92 3.33
CA ARG A 35 12.83 -5.85 1.90
C ARG A 35 14.08 -5.00 1.69
N ARG A 36 15.11 -5.65 1.16
CA ARG A 36 16.43 -5.08 0.94
C ARG A 36 16.55 -4.45 -0.44
N LEU A 37 17.50 -3.52 -0.59
CA LEU A 37 17.75 -2.80 -1.85
C LEU A 37 17.93 -3.76 -3.02
N ASP A 38 18.79 -4.77 -2.86
CA ASP A 38 19.08 -5.75 -3.91
C ASP A 38 17.84 -6.50 -4.41
N GLN A 39 16.82 -6.68 -3.57
CA GLN A 39 15.59 -7.35 -3.94
C GLN A 39 14.67 -6.48 -4.80
N ILE A 40 14.81 -5.14 -4.71
CA ILE A 40 13.93 -4.20 -5.42
C ILE A 40 14.58 -3.59 -6.66
N ARG A 41 15.91 -3.70 -6.82
CA ARG A 41 16.68 -3.21 -7.98
C ARG A 41 16.03 -3.47 -9.35
N PRO A 42 15.44 -4.65 -9.64
CA PRO A 42 14.83 -4.91 -10.96
C PRO A 42 13.65 -4.00 -11.32
N SER A 43 13.06 -3.32 -10.34
CA SER A 43 11.94 -2.38 -10.53
C SER A 43 12.37 -0.91 -10.53
N LEU A 44 13.65 -0.62 -10.29
CA LEU A 44 14.19 0.74 -10.23
C LEU A 44 14.54 1.25 -11.63
N ARG A 45 14.42 2.57 -11.82
CA ARG A 45 14.86 3.23 -13.05
C ARG A 45 16.37 3.09 -13.22
N ASP A 46 17.10 3.25 -12.12
CA ASP A 46 18.53 3.00 -12.01
C ASP A 46 18.79 1.82 -11.05
N PRO A 47 18.92 0.59 -11.59
CA PRO A 47 19.15 -0.60 -10.77
C PRO A 47 20.46 -0.59 -10.00
N ASP A 48 21.44 0.22 -10.39
CA ASP A 48 22.77 0.29 -9.77
C ASP A 48 22.86 1.42 -8.73
N CYS A 49 21.74 2.08 -8.41
CA CYS A 49 21.73 3.20 -7.48
C CYS A 49 22.16 2.81 -6.05
N ASP A 50 22.71 3.80 -5.35
CA ASP A 50 22.92 3.73 -3.90
C ASP A 50 21.62 3.98 -3.12
N GLY A 51 21.55 3.47 -1.89
CA GLY A 51 20.40 3.65 -1.00
C GLY A 51 20.58 2.88 0.30
N PRO A 52 19.61 2.93 1.21
CA PRO A 52 19.65 2.11 2.43
C PRO A 52 19.59 0.62 2.08
N GLU A 53 20.36 -0.21 2.80
CA GLU A 53 20.38 -1.66 2.60
C GLU A 53 19.00 -2.28 2.88
N GLU A 54 18.34 -1.86 3.96
CA GLU A 54 16.96 -2.17 4.30
C GLU A 54 16.06 -1.03 3.81
N VAL A 55 15.18 -1.30 2.84
CA VAL A 55 14.36 -0.25 2.21
C VAL A 55 13.03 -0.09 2.93
N TYR A 56 12.39 -1.20 3.28
CA TYR A 56 11.15 -1.21 4.05
C TYR A 56 10.95 -2.53 4.80
N ALA A 57 10.21 -2.49 5.90
CA ALA A 57 9.75 -3.66 6.63
C ALA A 57 8.23 -3.79 6.54
N ILE A 58 7.75 -5.02 6.40
CA ILE A 58 6.33 -5.36 6.30
C ILE A 58 5.98 -6.49 7.26
N ALA A 59 4.87 -6.35 7.97
CA ALA A 59 4.26 -7.45 8.72
C ALA A 59 2.81 -7.60 8.27
N MET A 60 2.52 -8.72 7.62
CA MET A 60 1.18 -9.10 7.17
C MET A 60 0.49 -9.94 8.25
N ASP A 61 -0.84 -9.88 8.36
CA ASP A 61 -1.60 -10.64 9.35
C ASP A 61 -1.39 -10.15 10.80
N VAL A 62 -1.39 -8.83 10.97
CA VAL A 62 -1.39 -8.17 12.28
C VAL A 62 -2.82 -7.97 12.75
N ALA A 63 -3.13 -8.37 13.98
CA ALA A 63 -4.46 -8.21 14.55
C ALA A 63 -4.40 -8.13 16.07
N GLN A 64 -5.46 -7.61 16.71
CA GLN A 64 -5.70 -7.95 18.10
C GLN A 64 -6.07 -9.43 18.20
N THR A 65 -5.63 -10.08 19.26
CA THR A 65 -5.84 -11.51 19.49
C THR A 65 -7.32 -11.90 19.40
N GLN A 66 -8.20 -11.05 19.93
CA GLN A 66 -9.65 -11.26 19.93
C GLN A 66 -10.31 -11.11 18.54
N ASP A 67 -9.71 -10.33 17.63
CA ASP A 67 -10.31 -10.02 16.32
C ASP A 67 -9.93 -11.08 15.27
N ARG A 68 -8.95 -11.95 15.57
CA ARG A 68 -8.38 -12.88 14.60
C ARG A 68 -9.43 -13.77 13.92
N GLU A 69 -10.32 -14.37 14.71
CA GLU A 69 -11.32 -15.30 14.19
C GLU A 69 -12.29 -14.59 13.24
N VAL A 70 -12.76 -13.39 13.58
CA VAL A 70 -13.69 -12.65 12.72
C VAL A 70 -13.02 -12.19 11.43
N LEU A 71 -11.75 -11.76 11.48
CA LEU A 71 -11.00 -11.41 10.27
C LEU A 71 -10.78 -12.63 9.36
N GLU A 72 -10.45 -13.79 9.93
CA GLU A 72 -10.34 -15.06 9.19
C GLU A 72 -11.67 -15.46 8.52
N GLN A 73 -12.79 -15.37 9.24
CA GLN A 73 -14.13 -15.68 8.70
C GLN A 73 -14.51 -14.77 7.51
N HIS A 74 -14.07 -13.51 7.54
CA HIS A 74 -14.34 -12.53 6.48
C HIS A 74 -13.26 -12.48 5.39
N ARG A 75 -12.21 -13.31 5.51
CA ARG A 75 -11.02 -13.32 4.63
C ARG A 75 -10.33 -11.97 4.54
N LEU A 76 -10.36 -11.20 5.62
CA LEU A 76 -9.66 -9.93 5.71
C LEU A 76 -8.31 -10.13 6.37
N LEU A 77 -7.31 -9.41 5.89
CA LEU A 77 -5.98 -9.39 6.44
C LEU A 77 -5.52 -7.94 6.56
N PHE A 78 -4.90 -7.63 7.69
CA PHE A 78 -4.32 -6.33 7.96
C PHE A 78 -2.79 -6.42 7.98
N GLY A 79 -2.14 -5.54 7.23
CA GLY A 79 -0.70 -5.38 7.16
C GLY A 79 -0.26 -4.04 7.69
N ILE A 80 0.95 -3.98 8.24
CA ILE A 80 1.64 -2.75 8.60
C ILE A 80 2.98 -2.68 7.85
N VAL A 81 3.31 -1.50 7.37
CA VAL A 81 4.51 -1.26 6.57
C VAL A 81 5.21 0.00 7.06
N THR A 82 6.54 -0.04 7.19
CA THR A 82 7.36 1.12 7.51
C THR A 82 8.57 1.18 6.58
N TYR A 83 8.85 2.37 6.08
CA TYR A 83 9.91 2.64 5.13
C TYR A 83 11.13 3.25 5.83
N ALA A 84 12.31 2.95 5.30
CA ALA A 84 13.51 3.71 5.61
C ALA A 84 13.31 5.19 5.25
N THR A 85 14.08 6.06 5.91
CA THR A 85 14.30 7.42 5.42
C THR A 85 15.39 7.44 4.36
N GLY A 86 15.42 8.49 3.55
CA GLY A 86 16.44 8.70 2.53
C GLY A 86 15.93 8.57 1.10
N ARG A 87 16.77 8.02 0.23
CA ARG A 87 16.63 8.04 -1.22
C ARG A 87 17.17 6.74 -1.83
N LEU A 88 16.73 6.41 -3.03
CA LEU A 88 17.26 5.37 -3.92
C LEU A 88 17.91 6.08 -5.12
N GLY A 89 19.16 6.50 -4.98
CA GLY A 89 19.82 7.42 -5.92
C GLY A 89 19.02 8.71 -6.08
N GLU A 90 18.42 8.88 -7.25
CA GLU A 90 17.54 10.02 -7.57
C GLU A 90 16.04 9.74 -7.33
N GLU A 91 15.66 8.51 -6.95
CA GLU A 91 14.28 8.14 -6.63
C GLU A 91 14.01 8.25 -5.11
N PRO A 92 12.77 8.48 -4.69
CA PRO A 92 12.38 8.31 -3.28
C PRO A 92 12.39 6.82 -2.86
N ILE A 93 12.37 6.59 -1.54
CA ILE A 93 12.11 5.24 -1.00
C ILE A 93 10.71 4.78 -1.45
N ARG A 94 10.62 3.59 -2.03
CA ARG A 94 9.37 3.02 -2.55
C ARG A 94 9.34 1.50 -2.52
N SER A 95 8.15 0.92 -2.68
CA SER A 95 7.98 -0.50 -2.96
C SER A 95 8.25 -0.81 -4.44
N GLN A 96 8.39 -2.10 -4.75
CA GLN A 96 8.66 -2.60 -6.10
C GLN A 96 7.55 -2.25 -7.12
N GLY A 97 6.32 -2.10 -6.64
CA GLY A 97 5.13 -2.10 -7.47
C GLY A 97 4.68 -3.52 -7.81
N HIS A 98 3.37 -3.76 -7.80
CA HIS A 98 2.78 -5.07 -8.09
C HIS A 98 1.30 -4.96 -8.46
N VAL A 99 0.75 -6.05 -8.98
CA VAL A 99 -0.70 -6.28 -9.03
C VAL A 99 -1.04 -7.47 -8.13
N HIS A 100 -2.23 -7.49 -7.54
CA HIS A 100 -2.66 -8.63 -6.75
C HIS A 100 -3.05 -9.82 -7.63
N CYS A 101 -2.61 -11.02 -7.25
CA CYS A 101 -3.07 -12.27 -7.85
C CYS A 101 -4.59 -12.40 -7.71
N ILE A 102 -5.24 -13.09 -8.65
CA ILE A 102 -6.66 -13.40 -8.55
C ILE A 102 -6.89 -14.36 -7.37
N SER A 103 -7.67 -13.93 -6.37
CA SER A 103 -8.06 -14.78 -5.25
C SER A 103 -8.97 -15.90 -5.74
N ARG A 104 -8.71 -17.13 -5.27
CA ARG A 104 -9.43 -18.32 -5.73
C ARG A 104 -10.88 -18.33 -5.29
N HIS A 105 -11.15 -17.81 -4.10
CA HIS A 105 -12.50 -17.82 -3.55
C HIS A 105 -13.44 -16.77 -4.17
N SER A 106 -12.92 -15.61 -4.58
CA SER A 106 -13.73 -14.53 -5.16
C SER A 106 -13.71 -14.53 -6.69
N GLY A 107 -12.62 -15.01 -7.30
CA GLY A 107 -12.40 -14.92 -8.76
C GLY A 107 -11.98 -13.52 -9.23
N TRP A 108 -11.60 -12.63 -8.30
CA TRP A 108 -11.14 -11.27 -8.58
C TRP A 108 -9.74 -11.05 -8.02
N SER A 109 -8.97 -10.17 -8.66
CA SER A 109 -7.81 -9.54 -8.02
C SER A 109 -8.33 -8.61 -6.92
N PRO A 110 -7.95 -8.77 -5.64
CA PRO A 110 -8.51 -7.98 -4.54
C PRO A 110 -8.06 -6.50 -4.61
N PRO A 111 -8.93 -5.54 -4.23
CA PRO A 111 -8.51 -4.17 -3.99
C PRO A 111 -7.68 -4.07 -2.70
N GLU A 112 -7.11 -2.91 -2.45
CA GLU A 112 -6.36 -2.63 -1.21
C GLU A 112 -6.74 -1.28 -0.61
N LEU A 113 -6.99 -1.24 0.69
CA LEU A 113 -7.30 -0.02 1.41
C LEU A 113 -6.13 0.37 2.32
N TYR A 114 -5.47 1.47 1.99
CA TYR A 114 -4.38 2.06 2.76
C TYR A 114 -4.91 3.03 3.80
N GLU A 115 -4.24 3.14 4.94
CA GLU A 115 -4.37 4.24 5.90
C GLU A 115 -2.98 4.72 6.32
N ILE A 116 -2.68 6.00 6.09
CA ILE A 116 -1.36 6.56 6.38
C ILE A 116 -1.28 6.89 7.87
N TRP A 117 -0.21 6.45 8.54
CA TRP A 117 -0.03 6.62 9.98
C TRP A 117 1.03 7.67 10.32
N GLN A 118 2.07 7.75 9.50
CA GLN A 118 3.20 8.67 9.70
C GLN A 118 3.79 9.07 8.35
N GLY A 119 4.25 10.32 8.26
CA GLY A 119 4.84 10.86 7.03
C GLY A 119 3.78 11.11 5.97
N ARG A 120 4.22 11.18 4.71
CA ARG A 120 3.35 11.38 3.55
C ARG A 120 3.64 10.30 2.51
N ALA A 121 2.59 9.64 2.05
CA ALA A 121 2.64 8.65 1.00
C ALA A 121 2.21 9.26 -0.34
N ILE A 122 2.76 8.70 -1.41
CA ILE A 122 2.13 8.70 -2.71
C ILE A 122 1.78 7.25 -3.02
N ILE A 123 0.48 6.98 -3.20
CA ILE A 123 0.01 5.71 -3.73
C ILE A 123 -0.11 5.89 -5.24
N TYR A 124 0.89 5.38 -5.96
CA TYR A 124 0.85 5.31 -7.42
C TYR A 124 0.01 4.11 -7.83
N MET A 125 -0.88 4.28 -8.81
CA MET A 125 -1.70 3.20 -9.36
C MET A 125 -1.95 3.39 -10.86
N GLN A 126 -2.02 2.28 -11.60
CA GLN A 126 -2.34 2.20 -13.02
C GLN A 126 -3.34 1.08 -13.30
N GLU A 127 -4.22 1.27 -14.29
CA GLU A 127 -5.30 0.33 -14.60
C GLU A 127 -4.81 -1.05 -15.03
N TYR A 128 -3.76 -1.08 -15.85
CA TYR A 128 -3.29 -2.31 -16.47
C TYR A 128 -1.79 -2.48 -16.29
N VAL A 129 -1.36 -3.72 -16.09
CA VAL A 129 0.04 -4.13 -16.19
C VAL A 129 0.29 -4.80 -17.55
N ALA A 130 0.10 -4.03 -18.62
CA ALA A 130 0.34 -4.39 -20.02
C ALA A 130 0.83 -3.15 -20.78
N ASP A 131 1.32 -3.29 -22.02
CA ASP A 131 1.93 -2.17 -22.80
C ASP A 131 1.20 -0.81 -22.66
N ASP A 132 -0.15 -0.81 -22.71
CA ASP A 132 -0.97 0.36 -22.37
C ASP A 132 -1.33 0.34 -20.87
N PRO A 133 -0.81 1.27 -20.04
CA PRO A 133 -1.09 1.30 -18.61
C PRO A 133 -2.51 1.80 -18.28
N GLY A 134 -3.24 2.32 -19.26
CA GLY A 134 -4.52 3.00 -19.06
C GLY A 134 -4.36 4.26 -18.21
N ARG A 135 -5.35 4.54 -17.35
CA ARG A 135 -5.31 5.69 -16.45
C ARG A 135 -4.28 5.48 -15.34
N CYS A 136 -3.39 6.46 -15.17
CA CYS A 136 -2.40 6.48 -14.09
C CYS A 136 -2.72 7.59 -13.08
N PHE A 137 -2.61 7.28 -11.79
CA PHE A 137 -2.80 8.24 -10.71
C PHE A 137 -1.64 8.18 -9.71
N ALA A 138 -1.29 9.35 -9.18
CA ALA A 138 -0.42 9.50 -8.02
C ALA A 138 -1.21 10.19 -6.91
N VAL A 139 -1.68 9.40 -5.94
CA VAL A 139 -2.56 9.88 -4.86
C VAL A 139 -1.72 10.26 -3.65
N MET A 140 -1.63 11.56 -3.35
CA MET A 140 -0.86 12.09 -2.23
C MET A 140 -1.69 12.04 -0.95
N ALA A 141 -1.24 11.31 0.07
CA ALA A 141 -1.96 11.10 1.32
C ALA A 141 -1.05 11.30 2.55
N GLY A 142 -1.57 11.94 3.59
CA GLY A 142 -0.96 12.14 4.90
C GLY A 142 -1.72 11.43 6.03
N PRO A 143 -1.31 11.63 7.29
CA PRO A 143 -1.80 10.84 8.42
C PRO A 143 -3.33 10.88 8.57
N GLY A 144 -3.95 9.71 8.72
CA GLY A 144 -5.40 9.51 8.84
C GLY A 144 -6.15 9.42 7.51
N GLU A 145 -5.52 9.85 6.41
CA GLU A 145 -6.10 9.74 5.07
C GLU A 145 -6.01 8.29 4.58
N LYS A 146 -7.03 7.92 3.81
CA LYS A 146 -7.20 6.57 3.28
C LYS A 146 -7.15 6.62 1.76
N VAL A 147 -6.51 5.63 1.15
CA VAL A 147 -6.45 5.50 -0.31
C VAL A 147 -6.92 4.10 -0.68
N LEU A 148 -7.85 4.02 -1.63
CA LEU A 148 -8.38 2.75 -2.12
C LEU A 148 -7.81 2.44 -3.50
N VAL A 149 -7.06 1.35 -3.62
CA VAL A 149 -6.58 0.81 -4.89
C VAL A 149 -7.64 -0.15 -5.44
N PRO A 150 -8.12 0.02 -6.68
CA PRO A 150 -9.15 -0.86 -7.24
C PRO A 150 -8.67 -2.29 -7.54
N PRO A 151 -9.61 -3.24 -7.71
CA PRO A 151 -9.33 -4.60 -8.15
C PRO A 151 -8.51 -4.64 -9.45
N GLY A 152 -7.39 -5.37 -9.46
CA GLY A 152 -6.59 -5.60 -10.67
C GLY A 152 -5.67 -4.46 -11.10
N TRP A 153 -5.57 -3.39 -10.32
CA TRP A 153 -4.70 -2.26 -10.66
C TRP A 153 -3.27 -2.50 -10.16
N GLY A 154 -2.30 -2.21 -11.02
CA GLY A 154 -0.89 -2.21 -10.65
C GLY A 154 -0.60 -0.99 -9.77
N HIS A 155 0.08 -1.15 -8.64
CA HIS A 155 0.29 -0.05 -7.70
C HIS A 155 1.61 -0.16 -6.93
N ALA A 156 2.11 0.98 -6.48
CA ALA A 156 3.29 1.10 -5.64
C ALA A 156 3.09 2.20 -4.59
N THR A 157 3.70 2.02 -3.43
CA THR A 157 3.71 3.03 -2.37
C THR A 157 5.07 3.70 -2.32
N ILE A 158 5.06 5.03 -2.34
CA ILE A 158 6.24 5.88 -2.45
C ILE A 158 6.26 6.82 -1.23
N SER A 159 7.42 6.98 -0.59
CA SER A 159 7.61 8.04 0.41
C SER A 159 7.69 9.39 -0.29
N ALA A 160 6.81 10.32 0.09
CA ALA A 160 6.78 11.66 -0.49
C ALA A 160 7.90 12.58 0.04
N CYS A 161 8.54 12.20 1.16
CA CYS A 161 9.57 13.00 1.81
C CYS A 161 10.78 12.13 2.15
N PRO A 162 11.99 12.46 1.68
CA PRO A 162 13.19 11.70 2.01
C PRO A 162 13.67 11.87 3.46
N GLU A 163 13.18 12.90 4.16
CA GLU A 163 13.62 13.25 5.52
C GLU A 163 12.70 12.67 6.60
N GLU A 164 11.51 12.19 6.23
CA GLU A 164 10.52 11.65 7.16
C GLU A 164 10.26 10.16 6.85
N PRO A 165 10.20 9.29 7.87
CA PRO A 165 9.81 7.91 7.64
C PRO A 165 8.33 7.84 7.27
N LEU A 166 7.99 6.91 6.38
CA LEU A 166 6.62 6.62 6.00
C LEU A 166 6.18 5.33 6.70
N THR A 167 5.06 5.39 7.43
CA THR A 167 4.42 4.21 8.02
C THR A 167 2.93 4.22 7.70
N PHE A 168 2.38 3.07 7.34
CA PHE A 168 0.96 2.93 7.00
C PHE A 168 0.44 1.53 7.31
N GLY A 169 -0.88 1.45 7.50
CA GLY A 169 -1.64 0.21 7.53
C GLY A 169 -2.27 -0.06 6.16
N ALA A 170 -2.47 -1.34 5.83
CA ALA A 170 -3.14 -1.76 4.60
C ALA A 170 -4.08 -2.94 4.87
N TRP A 171 -5.30 -2.85 4.34
CA TRP A 171 -6.28 -3.93 4.35
C TRP A 171 -6.32 -4.59 2.98
N CYS A 172 -6.15 -5.91 2.97
CA CYS A 172 -6.20 -6.74 1.78
C CYS A 172 -6.98 -8.04 2.05
N ASP A 173 -7.23 -8.79 1.00
CA ASP A 173 -7.78 -10.13 1.08
C ASP A 173 -6.77 -11.13 1.68
N ARG A 174 -7.23 -12.13 2.43
CA ARG A 174 -6.34 -13.10 3.09
C ARG A 174 -5.68 -14.08 2.11
N GLU A 175 -6.23 -14.29 0.92
CA GLU A 175 -5.55 -15.02 -0.17
C GLU A 175 -4.62 -14.09 -0.97
N TYR A 176 -4.12 -13.01 -0.35
CA TYR A 176 -3.17 -12.09 -0.98
C TYR A 176 -2.02 -12.83 -1.66
N GLY A 177 -1.71 -12.35 -2.85
CA GLY A 177 -0.59 -12.79 -3.65
C GLY A 177 -0.17 -11.62 -4.53
N PHE A 178 1.11 -11.56 -4.83
CA PHE A 178 1.68 -10.47 -5.61
C PHE A 178 2.20 -11.02 -6.93
N ASP A 179 1.70 -10.48 -8.03
CA ASP A 179 2.26 -10.71 -9.35
C ASP A 179 3.18 -9.54 -9.71
N TYR A 180 4.43 -9.87 -9.96
CA TYR A 180 5.50 -8.94 -10.31
C TYR A 180 6.00 -9.13 -11.75
N GLU A 181 5.50 -10.12 -12.48
CA GLU A 181 6.11 -10.54 -13.75
C GLU A 181 6.09 -9.42 -14.78
N GLU A 182 4.90 -8.86 -15.06
CA GLU A 182 4.74 -7.78 -16.03
C GLU A 182 5.40 -6.47 -15.58
N VAL A 183 5.32 -6.15 -14.28
CA VAL A 183 5.99 -4.96 -13.73
C VAL A 183 7.51 -5.09 -13.92
N ARG A 184 8.09 -6.27 -13.69
CA ARG A 184 9.53 -6.50 -13.90
C ARG A 184 9.91 -6.52 -15.38
N ALA A 185 9.05 -7.07 -16.24
CA ALA A 185 9.26 -7.06 -17.69
C ALA A 185 9.41 -5.64 -18.24
N HIS A 186 8.64 -4.69 -17.68
CA HIS A 186 8.68 -3.26 -18.03
C HIS A 186 9.65 -2.44 -17.15
N ARG A 187 10.47 -3.09 -16.30
CA ARG A 187 11.41 -2.45 -15.36
C ARG A 187 10.76 -1.49 -14.36
N GLY A 188 9.52 -1.74 -13.99
CA GLY A 188 8.71 -0.89 -13.12
C GLY A 188 7.41 -0.47 -13.79
N LEU A 189 6.70 0.42 -13.09
CA LEU A 189 5.42 0.98 -13.52
C LEU A 189 5.60 2.08 -14.58
N ALA A 190 4.51 2.62 -15.12
CA ALA A 190 4.55 3.54 -16.26
C ALA A 190 5.17 4.90 -15.97
N TRP A 191 5.34 5.27 -14.70
CA TRP A 191 5.98 6.51 -14.28
C TRP A 191 6.94 6.29 -13.12
N TYR A 192 8.18 6.74 -13.29
CA TYR A 192 9.17 6.77 -12.23
C TYR A 192 9.07 8.07 -11.43
N PRO A 193 8.99 8.01 -10.08
CA PRO A 193 9.15 9.18 -9.25
C PRO A 193 10.63 9.56 -9.15
N ARG A 194 10.95 10.85 -9.33
CA ARG A 194 12.30 11.39 -9.13
C ARG A 194 12.27 12.54 -8.15
N LEU A 195 13.27 12.62 -7.30
CA LEU A 195 13.45 13.71 -6.36
C LEU A 195 14.12 14.89 -7.07
N GLN A 196 13.42 16.03 -7.12
CA GLN A 196 13.99 17.32 -7.46
C GLN A 196 14.02 18.19 -6.19
N GLY A 197 15.14 18.14 -5.46
CA GLY A 197 15.21 18.69 -4.11
C GLY A 197 14.42 17.84 -3.11
N GLN A 198 13.32 18.39 -2.60
CA GLN A 198 12.34 17.72 -1.73
C GLN A 198 11.02 17.39 -2.46
N GLU A 199 10.86 17.82 -3.71
CA GLU A 199 9.65 17.57 -4.49
C GLU A 199 9.81 16.33 -5.36
N ILE A 200 8.68 15.68 -5.67
CA ILE A 200 8.62 14.56 -6.61
C ILE A 200 8.21 15.09 -7.98
N VAL A 201 9.05 14.81 -8.97
CA VAL A 201 8.75 14.98 -10.39
C VAL A 201 8.62 13.61 -11.04
N TRP A 202 7.80 13.53 -12.08
CA TRP A 202 7.47 12.26 -12.72
C TRP A 202 8.16 12.15 -14.07
N GLN A 203 8.83 11.01 -14.29
CA GLN A 203 9.42 10.66 -15.57
C GLN A 203 8.66 9.47 -16.14
N HIS A 204 8.14 9.61 -17.36
CA HIS A 204 7.51 8.50 -18.07
C HIS A 204 8.52 7.37 -18.31
N ASN A 205 8.06 6.13 -18.18
CA ASN A 205 8.83 4.93 -18.47
C ASN A 205 8.59 4.53 -19.93
N ASP A 206 9.60 4.70 -20.79
CA ASP A 206 9.54 4.42 -22.22
C ASP A 206 9.22 2.95 -22.58
N ALA A 207 9.24 2.03 -21.59
CA ALA A 207 8.76 0.66 -21.77
C ALA A 207 7.24 0.57 -21.96
N TRP A 208 6.48 1.62 -21.59
CA TRP A 208 5.03 1.68 -21.69
C TRP A 208 4.60 2.61 -22.82
N PHE A 209 3.39 2.44 -23.32
CA PHE A 209 2.81 3.41 -24.23
C PHE A 209 2.65 4.79 -23.56
N PRO A 210 2.74 5.89 -24.33
CA PRO A 210 2.55 7.23 -23.79
C PRO A 210 1.16 7.37 -23.16
N GLY A 211 1.11 8.03 -22.01
CA GLY A 211 -0.13 8.31 -21.29
C GLY A 211 -0.02 9.58 -20.47
N GLU A 212 -1.02 9.83 -19.63
CA GLU A 212 -1.02 10.94 -18.69
C GLU A 212 -1.04 10.42 -17.25
N LEU A 213 -0.32 11.11 -16.37
CA LEU A 213 -0.37 10.89 -14.94
C LEU A 213 -1.16 12.01 -14.27
N GLN A 214 -2.17 11.63 -13.49
CA GLN A 214 -2.95 12.56 -12.69
C GLN A 214 -2.44 12.55 -11.24
N VAL A 215 -1.96 13.68 -10.76
CA VAL A 215 -1.57 13.86 -9.35
C VAL A 215 -2.76 14.43 -8.59
N VAL A 216 -3.26 13.68 -7.60
CA VAL A 216 -4.50 14.01 -6.88
C VAL A 216 -4.35 13.78 -5.38
N THR A 217 -5.29 14.29 -4.60
CA THR A 217 -5.46 13.95 -3.18
C THR A 217 -6.62 12.96 -3.02
N PRO A 218 -6.61 12.09 -2.00
CA PRO A 218 -7.69 11.13 -1.81
C PRO A 218 -9.01 11.85 -1.55
N ARG A 219 -10.09 11.29 -2.10
CA ARG A 219 -11.45 11.67 -1.70
C ARG A 219 -11.97 10.74 -0.60
N GLN A 220 -13.15 11.05 -0.09
CA GLN A 220 -13.89 10.11 0.75
C GLN A 220 -14.59 9.05 -0.13
N TYR A 221 -14.42 7.79 0.24
CA TYR A 221 -15.00 6.62 -0.42
C TYR A 221 -16.32 6.21 0.26
N ILE A 222 -17.26 7.16 0.39
CA ILE A 222 -18.51 6.97 1.13
C ILE A 222 -19.39 5.87 0.52
N GLU A 223 -19.28 5.64 -0.79
CA GLU A 223 -19.98 4.59 -1.51
C GLU A 223 -19.51 3.18 -1.13
N PHE A 224 -18.31 3.06 -0.55
CA PHE A 224 -17.77 1.84 0.05
C PHE A 224 -18.01 1.77 1.57
N GLY A 225 -18.73 2.74 2.15
CA GLY A 225 -19.00 2.79 3.59
C GLY A 225 -17.78 3.19 4.44
N ILE A 226 -16.71 3.70 3.84
CA ILE A 226 -15.50 4.14 4.55
C ILE A 226 -15.76 5.51 5.21
N THR A 227 -15.45 5.63 6.50
CA THR A 227 -15.53 6.91 7.23
C THR A 227 -14.14 7.44 7.60
N PRO A 228 -14.03 8.72 8.06
CA PRO A 228 -12.76 9.30 8.49
C PRO A 228 -12.10 8.63 9.70
N GLU A 229 -12.85 7.88 10.52
CA GLU A 229 -12.33 7.20 11.72
C GLU A 229 -11.17 6.25 11.38
N PRO A 230 -10.34 5.81 12.34
CA PRO A 230 -9.28 4.84 12.07
C PRO A 230 -9.80 3.56 11.43
N ALA A 231 -9.13 3.06 10.38
CA ALA A 231 -9.62 1.94 9.58
C ALA A 231 -9.75 0.66 10.40
N TYR A 232 -8.78 0.36 11.28
CA TYR A 232 -8.77 -0.91 12.00
C TYR A 232 -10.00 -1.11 12.90
N PRO A 233 -10.32 -0.20 13.84
CA PRO A 233 -11.55 -0.27 14.64
C PRO A 233 -12.82 -0.35 13.78
N GLN A 234 -12.86 0.36 12.66
CA GLN A 234 -13.99 0.35 11.75
C GLN A 234 -14.24 -1.03 11.11
N VAL A 235 -13.16 -1.70 10.70
CA VAL A 235 -13.23 -3.02 10.06
C VAL A 235 -13.66 -4.07 11.08
N VAL A 236 -13.07 -4.09 12.28
CA VAL A 236 -13.42 -5.10 13.29
C VAL A 236 -14.82 -4.91 13.86
N ALA A 237 -15.30 -3.67 13.94
CA ALA A 237 -16.66 -3.37 14.41
C ALA A 237 -17.75 -3.80 13.40
N ASP A 238 -17.47 -3.70 12.11
CA ASP A 238 -18.38 -4.15 11.05
C ASP A 238 -17.59 -4.70 9.85
N PRO A 239 -17.10 -5.96 9.93
CA PRO A 239 -16.30 -6.57 8.85
C PRO A 239 -17.11 -6.80 7.58
N ALA A 240 -18.44 -6.91 7.69
CA ALA A 240 -19.34 -7.10 6.55
C ALA A 240 -19.36 -5.86 5.64
N ARG A 241 -19.26 -4.65 6.21
CA ARG A 241 -19.11 -3.39 5.45
C ARG A 241 -17.86 -3.36 4.56
N TYR A 242 -16.79 -4.04 4.98
CA TYR A 242 -15.52 -4.11 4.24
C TYR A 242 -15.38 -5.34 3.35
N ARG A 243 -16.48 -6.09 3.16
CA ARG A 243 -16.50 -7.29 2.32
C ARG A 243 -16.17 -7.01 0.86
N PHE A 244 -16.23 -5.77 0.39
CA PHE A 244 -15.72 -5.39 -0.93
C PHE A 244 -14.21 -5.65 -1.12
N ILE A 245 -13.45 -5.84 -0.04
CA ILE A 245 -12.03 -6.21 -0.10
C ILE A 245 -11.86 -7.69 -0.48
N SER A 246 -12.56 -8.60 0.21
CA SER A 246 -12.48 -10.04 -0.12
C SER A 246 -13.40 -10.45 -1.28
N HIS A 247 -14.52 -9.77 -1.46
CA HIS A 247 -15.52 -10.05 -2.51
C HIS A 247 -15.82 -8.79 -3.36
N PRO A 248 -14.83 -8.22 -4.08
CA PRO A 248 -15.00 -6.97 -4.82
C PRO A 248 -16.08 -7.03 -5.91
N GLY A 249 -16.40 -8.23 -6.42
CA GLY A 249 -17.48 -8.43 -7.38
C GLY A 249 -18.88 -8.07 -6.87
N GLU A 250 -19.11 -8.09 -5.55
CA GLU A 250 -20.41 -7.70 -4.96
C GLU A 250 -20.72 -6.21 -5.18
N VAL A 251 -19.69 -5.38 -5.37
CA VAL A 251 -19.80 -3.95 -5.66
C VAL A 251 -19.20 -3.58 -7.02
N ALA A 252 -19.23 -4.52 -7.99
CA ALA A 252 -18.60 -4.36 -9.30
C ALA A 252 -18.95 -3.04 -10.03
N SER A 253 -20.16 -2.52 -9.84
CA SER A 253 -20.59 -1.26 -10.43
C SER A 253 -19.82 -0.04 -9.91
N LEU A 254 -19.35 -0.07 -8.67
CA LEU A 254 -18.59 1.03 -8.05
C LEU A 254 -17.18 1.16 -8.67
N TRP A 255 -16.61 0.08 -9.19
CA TRP A 255 -15.26 0.07 -9.76
C TRP A 255 -15.17 0.63 -11.19
N ARG A 256 -16.23 0.54 -12.00
CA ARG A 256 -16.19 0.84 -13.45
C ARG A 256 -15.72 2.24 -13.82
N HIS A 257 -16.00 3.21 -12.97
CA HIS A 257 -15.61 4.61 -13.15
C HIS A 257 -14.89 5.13 -11.91
N PHE A 258 -14.19 4.23 -11.22
CA PHE A 258 -13.45 4.60 -10.03
C PHE A 258 -12.48 5.72 -10.35
N HIS A 259 -12.49 6.72 -9.46
CA HIS A 259 -11.51 7.78 -9.38
C HIS A 259 -11.04 7.82 -7.92
N PRO A 260 -9.72 7.78 -7.67
CA PRO A 260 -9.18 7.80 -6.32
C PRO A 260 -9.43 9.11 -5.59
#